data_AF-A0A950QDD2-F1
#
_entry.id   AF-A0A950QDD2-F1
#
_cell.length_a   1.000
_cell.length_b   1.000
_cell.length_c   1.000
_cell.angle_alpha   90.00
_cell.angle_beta   90.00
_cell.angle_gamma   90.00
#
_symmetry.space_group_name_H-M   'P 1'
#
loop_
_entity.id
_entity.type
_entity.pdbx_description
1 polymer ?
#
loop_
_entity_poly.entity_id
_entity_poly.type
_entity_poly.pdbx_seq_one_letter_code
_entity_poly.pdbx_strand_id
1 'polypeptide(L)'
;MFTDRFRLVQGIPAAHPDRVYNGYGGSIAVTGDGTLYAVGPLQVIAAFAPGSDKPSREIDVAPRCGPSVFTLIGPIAADENGYLFVWIYTYDGPLASHRLRADPDTRTPCNGVAVYAPNASGYAHPVQAIRFSQGFGSAGLAVDRNDNLYLGQNYPAEVKEYSNAIVHPKLTRTITGKYLGTVRSLATDSAGDVYIANAAQSFSLGWIDRYAPTAKGDGPPTSTIYIEAPPPHLLYSIAVHGHYLYASDSNSSVELYHARRNGKQSPADSLAVSNVSSVAVGP
;
A
#
# COMPACT_ATOMS: atom_id res chain seq x y z
N MET A 1 11.59 -13.15 7.17
CA MET A 1 10.51 -12.15 7.14
C MET A 1 9.46 -12.57 8.14
N PHE A 2 8.95 -11.64 8.93
CA PHE A 2 7.88 -11.87 9.89
C PHE A 2 6.97 -10.64 9.92
N THR A 3 5.75 -10.82 10.42
CA THR A 3 4.80 -9.74 10.67
C THR A 3 4.39 -9.78 12.14
N ASP A 4 4.52 -8.66 12.83
CA ASP A 4 4.10 -8.51 14.22
C ASP A 4 2.72 -7.85 14.27
N ARG A 5 1.81 -8.42 15.07
CA ARG A 5 0.50 -7.81 15.35
C ARG A 5 0.51 -7.21 16.74
N PHE A 6 0.09 -5.96 16.83
CA PHE A 6 -0.07 -5.24 18.09
C PHE A 6 -1.55 -4.94 18.28
N ARG A 7 -2.07 -5.24 19.47
CA ARG A 7 -3.42 -4.83 19.85
C ARG A 7 -3.44 -3.31 20.06
N LEU A 8 -4.46 -2.64 19.54
CA LEU A 8 -4.67 -1.22 19.80
C LEU A 8 -5.48 -1.02 21.08
N VAL A 9 -5.05 -0.05 21.91
CA VAL A 9 -5.79 0.46 23.06
C VAL A 9 -5.99 1.94 22.83
N GLN A 10 -7.24 2.36 22.57
CA GLN A 10 -7.57 3.75 22.22
C GLN A 10 -6.79 4.27 20.99
N GLY A 11 -6.49 3.40 20.03
CA GLY A 11 -5.71 3.73 18.83
C GLY A 11 -4.19 3.73 19.04
N ILE A 12 -3.70 3.42 20.24
CA ILE A 12 -2.27 3.31 20.53
C ILE A 12 -1.87 1.82 20.54
N PRO A 13 -0.85 1.39 19.78
CA PRO A 13 -0.35 0.02 19.82
C PRO A 13 0.15 -0.35 21.22
N ALA A 14 -0.16 -1.57 21.67
CA ALA A 14 0.46 -2.14 22.85
C ALA A 14 1.99 -2.26 22.67
N ALA A 15 2.75 -2.24 23.77
CA ALA A 15 4.22 -2.31 23.73
C ALA A 15 4.79 -3.64 23.22
N HIS A 16 3.98 -4.71 23.22
CA HIS A 16 4.38 -6.04 22.77
C HIS A 16 3.39 -6.60 21.76
N PRO A 17 3.89 -7.35 20.76
CA PRO A 17 2.99 -8.01 19.84
C PRO A 17 2.18 -9.07 20.58
N ASP A 18 0.89 -9.14 20.29
CA ASP A 18 0.03 -10.22 20.75
C ASP A 18 0.02 -11.41 19.78
N ARG A 19 0.72 -11.27 18.63
CA ARG A 19 0.94 -12.34 17.65
C ARG A 19 2.12 -12.03 16.72
N VAL A 20 2.77 -13.09 16.23
CA VAL A 20 3.82 -13.03 15.21
C VAL A 20 3.54 -14.04 14.10
N TYR A 21 3.60 -13.61 12.85
CA TYR A 21 3.40 -14.45 11.65
C TYR A 21 4.75 -14.74 10.99
N ASN A 22 5.33 -15.91 11.26
CA ASN A 22 6.64 -16.28 10.75
C ASN A 22 6.58 -16.68 9.27
N GLY A 23 7.52 -16.16 8.46
CA GLY A 23 7.61 -16.47 7.03
C GLY A 23 6.79 -15.56 6.12
N TYR A 24 6.02 -14.63 6.68
CA TYR A 24 5.13 -13.72 5.94
C TYR A 24 5.41 -12.26 6.34
N GLY A 25 5.37 -11.34 5.37
CA GLY A 25 5.55 -9.90 5.61
C GLY A 25 5.94 -9.14 4.34
N GLY A 26 6.77 -8.10 4.48
CA GLY A 26 7.17 -7.25 3.37
C GLY A 26 6.06 -6.25 3.04
N SER A 27 5.03 -6.70 2.32
CA SER A 27 3.78 -5.97 2.08
C SER A 27 2.63 -6.66 2.82
N ILE A 28 1.84 -5.88 3.56
CA ILE A 28 0.69 -6.37 4.31
C ILE A 28 -0.54 -5.48 4.05
N ALA A 29 -1.73 -6.05 4.18
CA ALA A 29 -2.99 -5.32 4.15
C ALA A 29 -3.98 -5.95 5.13
N VAL A 30 -4.90 -5.14 5.67
CA VAL A 30 -5.95 -5.63 6.57
C VAL A 30 -7.30 -5.16 6.03
N THR A 31 -8.29 -6.06 6.04
CA THR A 31 -9.66 -5.79 5.57
C THR A 31 -10.55 -5.26 6.69
N GLY A 32 -11.76 -4.83 6.33
CA GLY A 32 -12.78 -4.37 7.28
C GLY A 32 -13.24 -5.43 8.30
N ASP A 33 -13.04 -6.72 8.04
CA ASP A 33 -13.35 -7.80 9.00
C ASP A 33 -12.16 -8.20 9.88
N GLY A 34 -10.98 -7.58 9.67
CA GLY A 34 -9.75 -7.87 10.40
C GLY A 34 -8.91 -9.00 9.78
N THR A 35 -9.27 -9.55 8.62
CA THR A 35 -8.42 -10.49 7.88
C THR A 35 -7.15 -9.79 7.45
N LEU A 36 -6.00 -10.34 7.85
CA LEU A 36 -4.67 -9.92 7.43
C LEU A 36 -4.28 -10.65 6.15
N TYR A 37 -3.91 -9.92 5.12
CA TYR A 37 -3.17 -10.43 3.98
C TYR A 37 -1.68 -10.09 4.14
N ALA A 38 -0.81 -11.07 3.93
CA ALA A 38 0.63 -10.88 3.99
C ALA A 38 1.32 -11.64 2.86
N VAL A 39 2.27 -10.98 2.19
CA VAL A 39 3.08 -11.62 1.15
C VAL A 39 4.02 -12.65 1.79
N GLY A 40 4.01 -13.86 1.24
CA GLY A 40 4.84 -14.99 1.62
C GLY A 40 5.92 -15.30 0.58
N PRO A 41 6.58 -16.47 0.69
CA PRO A 41 7.56 -16.91 -0.30
C PRO A 41 6.90 -17.18 -1.67
N LEU A 42 7.69 -17.13 -2.74
CA LEU A 42 7.30 -17.60 -4.08
C LEU A 42 6.00 -16.98 -4.64
N GLN A 43 5.76 -15.68 -4.42
CA GLN A 43 4.57 -14.97 -4.95
C GLN A 43 3.23 -15.48 -4.38
N VAL A 44 3.26 -16.09 -3.20
CA VAL A 44 2.07 -16.48 -2.46
C VAL A 44 1.63 -15.35 -1.54
N ILE A 45 0.33 -15.08 -1.46
CA ILE A 45 -0.26 -14.19 -0.46
C ILE A 45 -1.10 -15.02 0.50
N ALA A 46 -0.73 -15.04 1.78
CA ALA A 46 -1.50 -15.72 2.80
C ALA A 46 -2.55 -14.79 3.40
N ALA A 47 -3.73 -15.34 3.67
CA ALA A 47 -4.80 -14.66 4.39
C ALA A 47 -5.01 -15.30 5.77
N PHE A 48 -4.87 -14.51 6.82
CA PHE A 48 -5.03 -14.92 8.21
C PHE A 48 -6.36 -14.38 8.73
N ALA A 49 -7.26 -15.28 9.11
CA ALA A 49 -8.51 -14.91 9.74
C ALA A 49 -8.24 -14.14 11.07
N PRO A 50 -9.16 -13.26 11.50
CA PRO A 50 -9.07 -12.61 12.80
C PRO A 50 -8.83 -13.65 13.89
N GLY A 51 -7.82 -13.42 14.73
CA GLY A 51 -7.52 -14.36 15.81
C GLY A 51 -6.70 -15.61 15.41
N SER A 52 -6.42 -15.86 14.14
CA SER A 52 -5.53 -16.95 13.68
C SER A 52 -4.06 -16.53 13.58
N ASP A 53 -3.13 -17.45 13.88
CA ASP A 53 -1.69 -17.36 13.59
C ASP A 53 -1.26 -18.22 12.39
N LYS A 54 -2.21 -18.94 11.79
CA LYS A 54 -2.02 -19.76 10.58
C LYS A 54 -2.81 -19.18 9.41
N PRO A 55 -2.30 -19.29 8.17
CA PRO A 55 -3.07 -18.97 6.99
C PRO A 55 -4.35 -19.79 6.96
N SER A 56 -5.49 -19.11 6.79
CA SER A 56 -6.78 -19.75 6.50
C SER A 56 -6.87 -20.19 5.04
N ARG A 57 -6.15 -19.48 4.17
CA ARG A 57 -6.02 -19.73 2.73
C ARG A 57 -4.77 -19.01 2.20
N GLU A 58 -4.33 -19.43 1.04
CA GLU A 58 -3.22 -18.83 0.29
C GLU A 58 -3.66 -18.55 -1.15
N ILE A 59 -3.18 -17.47 -1.75
CA ILE A 59 -3.43 -17.07 -3.13
C ILE A 59 -2.09 -17.13 -3.86
N ASP A 60 -2.00 -17.94 -4.92
CA ASP A 60 -0.83 -18.03 -5.78
C ASP A 60 -0.94 -16.95 -6.88
N VAL A 61 -0.12 -15.90 -6.75
CA VAL A 61 -0.06 -14.79 -7.71
C VAL A 61 1.04 -15.09 -8.73
N ALA A 62 0.81 -16.07 -9.59
CA ALA A 62 1.74 -16.46 -10.66
C ALA A 62 1.30 -15.88 -12.03
N PRO A 63 1.65 -14.63 -12.37
CA PRO A 63 1.36 -14.09 -13.69
C PRO A 63 2.24 -14.79 -14.74
N ARG A 64 1.64 -15.20 -15.85
CA ARG A 64 2.34 -15.86 -16.95
C ARG A 64 2.89 -14.82 -17.93
N CYS A 65 4.04 -14.24 -17.56
CA CYS A 65 4.63 -13.12 -18.29
C CYS A 65 5.79 -13.49 -19.21
N GLY A 66 5.99 -14.79 -19.47
CA GLY A 66 7.07 -15.30 -20.30
C GLY A 66 8.12 -16.09 -19.51
N PRO A 67 9.02 -16.82 -20.19
CA PRO A 67 9.89 -17.83 -19.58
C PRO A 67 11.11 -17.29 -18.81
N SER A 68 11.45 -16.00 -18.93
CA SER A 68 12.71 -15.45 -18.40
C SER A 68 12.53 -14.11 -17.67
N VAL A 69 11.35 -13.87 -17.12
CA VAL A 69 11.02 -12.59 -16.52
C VAL A 69 10.99 -12.68 -15.01
N PHE A 70 11.46 -11.62 -14.36
CA PHE A 70 11.42 -11.51 -12.90
C PHE A 70 10.15 -10.78 -12.50
N THR A 71 9.24 -11.47 -11.82
CA THR A 71 7.99 -10.90 -11.31
C THR A 71 8.11 -10.60 -9.83
N LEU A 72 7.72 -9.38 -9.47
CA LEU A 72 7.61 -8.88 -8.11
C LEU A 72 6.14 -8.64 -7.76
N ILE A 73 5.76 -9.07 -6.56
CA ILE A 73 4.60 -8.54 -5.85
C ILE A 73 5.09 -7.35 -5.04
N GLY A 74 4.56 -6.17 -5.32
CA GLY A 74 4.90 -4.96 -4.56
C GLY A 74 3.85 -4.66 -3.49
N PRO A 75 3.40 -3.39 -3.38
CA PRO A 75 2.37 -3.03 -2.41
C PRO A 75 1.06 -3.80 -2.63
N ILE A 76 0.41 -4.17 -1.52
CA ILE A 76 -0.93 -4.73 -1.51
C ILE A 76 -1.84 -3.84 -0.67
N ALA A 77 -3.13 -3.80 -0.98
CA ALA A 77 -4.16 -3.19 -0.14
C ALA A 77 -5.41 -4.06 -0.18
N ALA A 78 -6.29 -3.85 0.79
CA ALA A 78 -7.58 -4.50 0.80
C ALA A 78 -8.66 -3.48 1.14
N ASP A 79 -9.85 -3.69 0.60
CA ASP A 79 -11.01 -2.85 0.89
C ASP A 79 -11.77 -3.35 2.14
N GLU A 80 -12.88 -2.69 2.46
CA GLU A 80 -13.74 -3.07 3.58
C GLU A 80 -14.49 -4.38 3.35
N ASN A 81 -14.71 -4.77 2.08
CA ASN A 81 -15.48 -5.94 1.68
C ASN A 81 -14.63 -7.22 1.54
N GLY A 82 -13.31 -7.09 1.65
CA GLY A 82 -12.36 -8.21 1.61
C GLY A 82 -11.69 -8.45 0.26
N TYR A 83 -11.90 -7.58 -0.75
CA TYR A 83 -11.16 -7.68 -2.00
C TYR A 83 -9.70 -7.29 -1.78
N LEU A 84 -8.81 -8.05 -2.40
CA LEU A 84 -7.37 -7.85 -2.30
C LEU A 84 -6.85 -7.25 -3.62
N PHE A 85 -6.21 -6.10 -3.51
CA PHE A 85 -5.55 -5.39 -4.61
C PHE A 85 -4.06 -5.66 -4.53
N VAL A 86 -3.51 -6.26 -5.58
CA VAL A 86 -2.12 -6.69 -5.65
C VAL A 86 -1.42 -6.00 -6.79
N TRP A 87 -0.44 -5.14 -6.49
CA TRP A 87 0.41 -4.60 -7.53
C TRP A 87 1.43 -5.65 -7.99
N ILE A 88 1.46 -5.86 -9.29
CA ILE A 88 2.32 -6.83 -9.97
C ILE A 88 3.18 -6.08 -10.96
N TYR A 89 4.49 -6.35 -10.88
CA TYR A 89 5.46 -5.81 -11.80
C TYR A 89 6.38 -6.90 -12.31
N THR A 90 6.52 -6.94 -13.64
CA THR A 90 7.40 -7.87 -14.31
C THR A 90 8.51 -7.08 -14.99
N TYR A 91 9.75 -7.39 -14.62
CA TYR A 91 10.96 -6.85 -15.21
C TYR A 91 11.49 -7.78 -16.30
N ASP A 92 11.65 -7.23 -17.50
CA ASP A 92 12.05 -8.01 -18.68
C ASP A 92 13.56 -7.94 -18.98
N GLY A 93 14.33 -7.32 -18.10
CA GLY A 93 15.74 -7.08 -18.35
C GLY A 93 16.01 -5.95 -19.36
N PRO A 94 17.28 -5.57 -19.54
CA PRO A 94 17.69 -4.57 -20.52
C PRO A 94 17.61 -5.06 -21.97
N LEU A 95 17.42 -6.36 -22.20
CA LEU A 95 17.48 -7.00 -23.53
C LEU A 95 16.11 -7.25 -24.18
N ALA A 96 15.00 -6.91 -23.51
CA ALA A 96 13.67 -7.12 -24.05
C ALA A 96 13.32 -6.07 -25.12
N SER A 97 13.81 -6.31 -26.35
CA SER A 97 13.28 -5.66 -27.56
C SER A 97 11.85 -6.13 -27.88
N HIS A 98 11.39 -7.21 -27.26
CA HIS A 98 10.02 -7.71 -27.36
C HIS A 98 9.19 -7.11 -26.24
N ARG A 99 8.26 -6.20 -26.59
CA ARG A 99 7.16 -5.84 -25.69
C ARG A 99 6.50 -7.13 -25.24
N LEU A 100 6.47 -7.38 -23.92
CA LEU A 100 5.62 -8.42 -23.38
C LEU A 100 4.19 -8.15 -23.84
N ARG A 101 3.75 -8.90 -24.85
CA ARG A 101 2.33 -9.07 -25.06
C ARG A 101 1.90 -10.00 -23.95
N ALA A 102 1.28 -9.42 -22.92
CA ALA A 102 0.46 -10.21 -22.03
C ALA A 102 -0.42 -11.07 -22.92
N ASP A 103 -0.35 -12.39 -22.71
CA ASP A 103 -1.30 -13.31 -23.32
C ASP A 103 -2.71 -12.73 -23.03
N PRO A 104 -3.52 -12.43 -24.05
CA PRO A 104 -4.84 -11.85 -23.84
C PRO A 104 -5.71 -12.70 -22.90
N ASP A 105 -5.42 -13.99 -22.76
CA ASP A 105 -6.10 -14.91 -21.85
C ASP A 105 -5.56 -14.85 -20.40
N THR A 106 -4.44 -14.17 -20.16
CA THR A 106 -3.92 -13.93 -18.81
C THR A 106 -4.72 -12.83 -18.12
N ARG A 107 -5.62 -13.27 -17.23
CA ARG A 107 -6.38 -12.37 -16.36
C ARG A 107 -5.50 -11.61 -15.38
N THR A 108 -4.38 -12.20 -14.96
CA THR A 108 -3.39 -11.52 -14.09
C THR A 108 -2.45 -10.65 -14.94
N PRO A 109 -2.35 -9.33 -14.68
CA PRO A 109 -1.48 -8.45 -15.44
C PRO A 109 0.00 -8.69 -15.12
N CYS A 110 0.87 -8.54 -16.12
CA CYS A 110 2.33 -8.52 -15.90
C CYS A 110 2.80 -7.20 -15.28
N ASN A 111 2.12 -6.12 -15.62
CA ASN A 111 2.38 -4.79 -15.09
C ASN A 111 1.03 -4.16 -14.80
N GLY A 112 0.63 -4.09 -13.53
CA GLY A 112 -0.74 -3.75 -13.21
C GLY A 112 -1.13 -3.98 -11.76
N VAL A 113 -2.41 -3.79 -11.50
CA VAL A 113 -3.07 -4.27 -10.28
C VAL A 113 -3.99 -5.43 -10.63
N ALA A 114 -3.80 -6.56 -9.96
CA ALA A 114 -4.75 -7.66 -9.93
C ALA A 114 -5.67 -7.50 -8.72
N VAL A 115 -6.98 -7.63 -8.92
CA VAL A 115 -7.97 -7.58 -7.85
C VAL A 115 -8.54 -8.98 -7.65
N TYR A 116 -8.41 -9.53 -6.46
CA TYR A 116 -8.94 -10.84 -6.09
C TYR A 116 -10.20 -10.69 -5.24
N ALA A 117 -11.18 -11.55 -5.49
CA ALA A 117 -12.41 -11.60 -4.71
C ALA A 117 -12.13 -11.94 -3.24
N PRO A 118 -13.03 -11.55 -2.31
CA PRO A 118 -13.04 -12.12 -0.97
C PRO A 118 -13.02 -13.64 -1.04
N ASN A 119 -12.27 -14.27 -0.13
CA ASN A 119 -12.10 -15.73 -0.08
C ASN A 119 -11.37 -16.37 -1.28
N ALA A 120 -10.74 -15.60 -2.18
CA ALA A 120 -9.86 -16.16 -3.20
C ALA A 120 -8.78 -17.07 -2.58
N SER A 121 -8.51 -18.19 -3.22
CA SER A 121 -7.55 -19.22 -2.76
C SER A 121 -6.94 -20.00 -3.93
N GLY A 122 -5.76 -20.58 -3.74
CA GLY A 122 -5.01 -21.32 -4.75
C GLY A 122 -4.72 -20.44 -5.97
N TYR A 123 -4.91 -21.00 -7.16
CA TYR A 123 -4.76 -20.30 -8.44
C TYR A 123 -6.00 -19.48 -8.84
N ALA A 124 -6.61 -18.78 -7.88
CA ALA A 124 -7.79 -17.97 -8.14
C ALA A 124 -7.52 -16.94 -9.25
N HIS A 125 -8.49 -16.75 -10.14
CA HIS A 125 -8.39 -15.69 -11.13
C HIS A 125 -8.74 -14.35 -10.50
N PRO A 126 -8.03 -13.26 -10.85
CA PRO A 126 -8.47 -11.94 -10.44
C PRO A 126 -9.83 -11.65 -11.08
N VAL A 127 -10.71 -11.02 -10.31
CA VAL A 127 -12.00 -10.51 -10.80
C VAL A 127 -11.81 -9.28 -11.67
N GLN A 128 -10.69 -8.57 -11.49
CA GLN A 128 -10.36 -7.38 -12.25
C GLN A 128 -8.85 -7.21 -12.41
N ALA A 129 -8.45 -6.65 -13.55
CA ALA A 129 -7.06 -6.37 -13.86
C ALA A 129 -6.90 -4.98 -14.49
N ILE A 130 -6.17 -4.12 -13.80
CA ILE A 130 -5.86 -2.76 -14.24
C ILE A 130 -4.43 -2.79 -14.77
N ARG A 131 -4.28 -2.65 -16.08
CA ARG A 131 -2.98 -2.80 -16.77
C ARG A 131 -2.31 -1.44 -16.96
N PHE A 132 -1.00 -1.40 -16.75
CA PHE A 132 -0.17 -0.22 -17.01
C PHE A 132 0.85 -0.51 -18.10
N SER A 133 1.33 0.56 -18.73
CA SER A 133 2.51 0.47 -19.60
C SER A 133 3.75 0.08 -18.78
N GLN A 134 4.76 -0.45 -19.46
CA GLN A 134 6.05 -0.71 -18.83
C GLN A 134 6.66 0.57 -18.24
N GLY A 135 7.44 0.41 -17.18
CA GLY A 135 8.10 1.51 -16.47
C GLY A 135 7.24 2.19 -15.40
N PHE A 136 6.01 1.74 -15.17
CA PHE A 136 5.20 2.19 -14.04
C PHE A 136 5.76 1.58 -12.74
N GLY A 137 6.71 2.28 -12.10
CA GLY A 137 7.20 1.92 -10.77
C GLY A 137 6.22 2.43 -9.71
N SER A 138 5.48 1.52 -9.06
CA SER A 138 4.59 1.92 -7.97
C SER A 138 5.39 2.13 -6.69
N ALA A 139 5.18 3.27 -6.06
CA ALA A 139 5.72 3.58 -4.74
C ALA A 139 4.72 3.32 -3.61
N GLY A 140 3.44 3.16 -3.93
CA GLY A 140 2.39 2.94 -2.93
C GLY A 140 1.07 2.58 -3.59
N LEU A 141 0.24 1.86 -2.84
CA LEU A 141 -1.09 1.41 -3.24
C LEU A 141 -2.01 1.54 -2.03
N ALA A 142 -3.16 2.18 -2.20
CA ALA A 142 -4.20 2.27 -1.18
C ALA A 142 -5.58 2.16 -1.83
N VAL A 143 -6.57 1.71 -1.08
CA VAL A 143 -7.96 1.58 -1.53
C VAL A 143 -8.87 2.16 -0.46
N ASP A 144 -9.85 2.97 -0.84
CA ASP A 144 -10.86 3.47 0.10
C ASP A 144 -12.08 2.54 0.19
N ARG A 145 -13.03 2.88 1.07
CA ARG A 145 -14.27 2.11 1.26
C ARG A 145 -15.24 2.11 0.07
N ASN A 146 -15.01 2.96 -0.94
CA ASN A 146 -15.83 3.03 -2.14
C ASN A 146 -15.15 2.32 -3.33
N ASP A 147 -14.16 1.47 -3.03
CA ASP A 147 -13.34 0.75 -4.01
C ASP A 147 -12.59 1.70 -4.97
N ASN A 148 -12.27 2.92 -4.53
CA ASN A 148 -11.38 3.80 -5.27
C ASN A 148 -9.93 3.38 -5.01
N LEU A 149 -9.20 3.08 -6.08
CA LEU A 149 -7.80 2.69 -6.03
C LEU A 149 -6.89 3.91 -6.23
N TYR A 150 -5.95 4.09 -5.31
CA TYR A 150 -4.90 5.11 -5.37
C TYR A 150 -3.55 4.45 -5.65
N LEU A 151 -2.84 4.96 -6.66
CA LEU A 151 -1.53 4.42 -7.08
C LEU A 151 -0.50 5.53 -7.16
N GLY A 152 0.55 5.41 -6.35
CA GLY A 152 1.67 6.35 -6.34
C GLY A 152 2.75 5.92 -7.31
N GLN A 153 3.30 6.89 -8.04
CA GLN A 153 4.42 6.74 -8.96
C GLN A 153 5.48 7.81 -8.65
N ASN A 154 6.76 7.48 -8.86
CA ASN A 154 7.89 8.38 -8.54
C ASN A 154 8.47 9.14 -9.73
N TYR A 155 8.32 8.64 -10.96
CA TYR A 155 8.94 9.23 -12.14
C TYR A 155 7.96 9.26 -13.33
N PRO A 156 7.25 10.38 -13.57
CA PRO A 156 7.15 11.56 -12.70
C PRO A 156 6.42 11.24 -11.38
N ALA A 157 6.60 12.10 -10.37
CA ALA A 157 5.86 11.99 -9.12
C ALA A 157 4.37 12.31 -9.35
N GLU A 158 3.53 11.30 -9.22
CA GLU A 158 2.08 11.43 -9.38
C GLU A 158 1.33 10.38 -8.56
N VAL A 159 0.09 10.69 -8.19
CA VAL A 159 -0.85 9.70 -7.64
C VAL A 159 -2.08 9.62 -8.51
N LYS A 160 -2.36 8.44 -9.07
CA LYS A 160 -3.55 8.19 -9.89
C LYS A 160 -4.66 7.60 -9.05
N GLU A 161 -5.86 8.13 -9.22
CA GLU A 161 -7.09 7.63 -8.62
C GLU A 161 -7.97 6.97 -9.68
N TYR A 162 -8.31 5.71 -9.45
CA TYR A 162 -9.25 4.96 -10.26
C TYR A 162 -10.52 4.68 -9.46
N SER A 163 -11.64 5.26 -9.87
CA SER A 163 -12.93 4.95 -9.24
C SER A 163 -13.46 3.58 -9.66
N ASN A 164 -14.24 2.94 -8.79
CA ASN A 164 -14.88 1.64 -9.05
C ASN A 164 -13.86 0.62 -9.58
N ALA A 165 -12.77 0.47 -8.84
CA ALA A 165 -11.60 -0.27 -9.30
C ALA A 165 -11.85 -1.77 -9.49
N ILE A 166 -12.95 -2.31 -8.93
CA ILE A 166 -13.36 -3.71 -9.02
C ILE A 166 -14.15 -4.00 -10.29
N VAL A 167 -15.09 -3.12 -10.69
CA VAL A 167 -16.01 -3.45 -11.79
C VAL A 167 -15.62 -2.75 -13.09
N HIS A 168 -15.45 -1.43 -13.05
CA HIS A 168 -15.15 -0.60 -14.23
C HIS A 168 -14.17 0.51 -13.83
N PRO A 169 -12.88 0.18 -13.65
CA PRO A 169 -11.88 1.14 -13.21
C PRO A 169 -11.80 2.32 -14.17
N LYS A 170 -12.05 3.52 -13.66
CA LYS A 170 -11.98 4.77 -14.43
C LYS A 170 -11.03 5.73 -13.73
N LEU A 171 -10.00 6.20 -14.45
CA LEU A 171 -9.14 7.27 -13.96
C LEU A 171 -9.99 8.54 -13.75
N THR A 172 -10.17 8.95 -12.49
CA THR A 172 -10.99 10.11 -12.11
C THR A 172 -10.16 11.31 -11.71
N ARG A 173 -8.97 11.07 -11.16
CA ARG A 173 -8.08 12.13 -10.68
C ARG A 173 -6.62 11.72 -10.82
N THR A 174 -5.77 12.68 -11.15
CA THR A 174 -4.31 12.55 -11.06
C THR A 174 -3.80 13.68 -10.17
N ILE A 175 -3.27 13.32 -9.01
CA ILE A 175 -2.63 14.28 -8.09
C ILE A 175 -1.20 14.48 -8.58
N THR A 176 -0.84 15.71 -8.89
CA THR A 176 0.46 16.09 -9.47
C THR A 176 0.91 17.47 -8.99
N GLY A 177 2.14 17.85 -9.37
CA GLY A 177 2.62 19.22 -9.23
C GLY A 177 3.60 19.39 -8.07
N LYS A 178 3.85 20.66 -7.71
CA LYS A 178 4.95 21.07 -6.81
C LYS A 178 4.83 20.59 -5.36
N TYR A 179 3.69 20.02 -4.98
CA TYR A 179 3.44 19.54 -3.62
C TYR A 179 3.91 18.10 -3.41
N LEU A 180 4.09 17.33 -4.50
CA LEU A 180 4.59 15.97 -4.42
C LEU A 180 6.13 15.95 -4.40
N GLY A 181 6.67 15.13 -3.50
CA GLY A 181 8.08 14.76 -3.48
C GLY A 181 8.29 13.43 -4.19
N THR A 182 9.24 12.65 -3.69
CA THR A 182 9.26 11.20 -3.93
C THR A 182 8.11 10.60 -3.14
N VAL A 183 7.11 10.06 -3.82
CA VAL A 183 6.02 9.31 -3.17
C VAL A 183 6.62 8.04 -2.56
N ARG A 184 6.29 7.76 -1.29
CA ARG A 184 6.86 6.63 -0.56
C ARG A 184 5.82 5.61 -0.14
N SER A 185 4.60 6.08 0.15
CA SER A 185 3.49 5.23 0.57
C SER A 185 2.18 6.02 0.47
N LEU A 186 1.05 5.29 0.49
CA LEU A 186 -0.30 5.82 0.44
C LEU A 186 -1.15 5.16 1.53
N ALA A 187 -2.10 5.90 2.08
CA ALA A 187 -3.17 5.36 2.92
C ALA A 187 -4.47 6.13 2.67
N THR A 188 -5.59 5.53 3.03
CA THR A 188 -6.93 6.15 2.98
C THR A 188 -7.54 6.11 4.38
N ASP A 189 -8.49 6.98 4.64
CA ASP A 189 -9.30 6.92 5.85
C ASP A 189 -10.79 6.68 5.55
N SER A 190 -11.59 6.53 6.61
CA SER A 190 -13.05 6.30 6.49
C SER A 190 -13.82 7.45 5.83
N ALA A 191 -13.26 8.66 5.78
CA ALA A 191 -13.85 9.79 5.08
C ALA A 191 -13.54 9.78 3.57
N GLY A 192 -12.66 8.89 3.11
CA GLY A 192 -12.14 8.85 1.76
C GLY A 192 -11.00 9.86 1.52
N ASP A 193 -10.43 10.45 2.58
CA ASP A 193 -9.23 11.27 2.44
C ASP A 193 -8.07 10.35 2.06
N VAL A 194 -7.27 10.74 1.06
CA VAL A 194 -6.01 10.05 0.73
C VAL A 194 -4.84 10.77 1.37
N TYR A 195 -3.98 9.98 2.01
CA TYR A 195 -2.74 10.40 2.65
C TYR A 195 -1.58 9.94 1.78
N ILE A 196 -0.68 10.87 1.45
CA ILE A 196 0.47 10.64 0.59
C ILE A 196 1.73 10.91 1.41
N ALA A 197 2.49 9.86 1.70
CA ALA A 197 3.80 10.00 2.33
C ALA A 197 4.83 10.42 1.28
N ASN A 198 5.44 11.58 1.50
CA ASN A 198 6.39 12.19 0.59
C ASN A 198 7.74 12.38 1.28
N ALA A 199 8.82 12.17 0.52
CA ALA A 199 10.16 12.55 0.93
C ALA A 199 10.83 13.42 -0.12
N ALA A 200 11.66 14.37 0.31
CA ALA A 200 12.59 15.03 -0.60
C ALA A 200 13.52 13.98 -1.23
N GLN A 201 14.01 14.22 -2.45
CA GLN A 201 14.93 13.28 -3.12
C GLN A 201 16.21 13.02 -2.31
N SER A 202 16.65 13.99 -1.51
CA SER A 202 17.76 13.88 -0.55
C SER A 202 17.42 13.13 0.73
N PHE A 203 16.15 12.76 0.95
CA PHE A 203 15.60 12.23 2.20
C PHE A 203 15.82 13.15 3.42
N SER A 204 16.15 14.42 3.19
CA SER A 204 16.40 15.39 4.27
C SER A 204 15.13 16.03 4.84
N LEU A 205 13.98 15.78 4.20
CA LEU A 205 12.68 16.27 4.62
C LEU A 205 11.63 15.20 4.30
N GLY A 206 10.81 14.86 5.29
CA GLY A 206 9.64 14.00 5.17
C GLY A 206 8.36 14.77 5.50
N TRP A 207 7.31 14.55 4.73
CA TRP A 207 5.99 15.11 4.99
C TRP A 207 4.88 14.19 4.51
N ILE A 208 3.69 14.37 5.05
CA ILE A 208 2.50 13.63 4.64
C ILE A 208 1.43 14.63 4.23
N ASP A 209 1.01 14.54 2.97
CA ASP A 209 -0.07 15.36 2.44
C ASP A 209 -1.40 14.63 2.52
N ARG A 210 -2.43 15.33 2.97
CA ARG A 210 -3.82 14.85 2.96
C ARG A 210 -4.60 15.54 1.85
N TYR A 211 -5.26 14.77 0.99
CA TYR A 211 -6.18 15.27 -0.03
C TYR A 211 -7.58 14.75 0.24
N ALA A 212 -8.53 15.66 0.45
CA ALA A 212 -9.94 15.31 0.51
C ALA A 212 -10.43 14.72 -0.82
N PRO A 213 -11.52 13.93 -0.83
CA PRO A 213 -12.12 13.40 -2.06
C PRO A 213 -12.39 14.48 -3.12
N THR A 214 -12.77 15.69 -2.68
CA THR A 214 -13.10 16.82 -3.57
C THR A 214 -11.90 17.69 -3.94
N ALA A 215 -10.69 17.37 -3.46
CA ALA A 215 -9.51 18.15 -3.79
C ALA A 215 -9.16 18.02 -5.28
N LYS A 216 -8.76 19.13 -5.90
CA LYS A 216 -8.29 19.15 -7.30
C LYS A 216 -6.93 18.48 -7.38
N GLY A 217 -6.68 17.71 -8.44
CA GLY A 217 -5.43 16.96 -8.62
C GLY A 217 -4.18 17.83 -8.74
N ASP A 218 -4.30 19.06 -9.25
CA ASP A 218 -3.23 20.05 -9.34
C ASP A 218 -3.28 21.11 -8.22
N GLY A 219 -4.22 20.95 -7.28
CA GLY A 219 -4.43 21.85 -6.16
C GLY A 219 -3.47 21.59 -4.99
N PRO A 220 -3.41 22.52 -4.02
CA PRO A 220 -2.71 22.25 -2.76
C PRO A 220 -3.40 21.12 -1.98
N PRO A 221 -2.65 20.40 -1.12
CA PRO A 221 -3.24 19.45 -0.19
C PRO A 221 -4.20 20.15 0.77
N THR A 222 -5.18 19.41 1.28
CA THR A 222 -6.10 19.88 2.32
C THR A 222 -5.37 20.17 3.63
N SER A 223 -4.32 19.40 3.93
CA SER A 223 -3.37 19.67 5.00
C SER A 223 -2.06 18.94 4.73
N THR A 224 -0.99 19.41 5.36
CA THR A 224 0.34 18.77 5.33
C THR A 224 0.84 18.57 6.74
N ILE A 225 1.36 17.38 7.05
CA ILE A 225 2.08 17.06 8.28
C ILE A 225 3.57 17.07 7.94
N TYR A 226 4.35 17.93 8.59
CA TYR A 226 5.82 17.90 8.49
C TYR A 226 6.37 17.09 9.67
N ILE A 227 7.19 16.10 9.36
CA ILE A 227 7.75 15.18 10.37
C ILE A 227 8.94 15.84 11.07
N GLU A 228 8.85 15.96 12.39
CA GLU A 228 9.92 16.50 13.23
C GLU A 228 10.85 15.38 13.74
N ALA A 229 11.52 14.69 12.81
CA ALA A 229 12.54 13.69 13.12
C ALA A 229 13.88 14.05 12.47
N PRO A 230 15.03 13.60 13.00
CA PRO A 230 16.31 13.72 12.30
C PRO A 230 16.29 12.92 10.99
N PRO A 231 16.90 13.42 9.90
CA PRO A 231 17.02 12.67 8.65
C PRO A 231 17.92 11.43 8.81
N PRO A 232 17.80 10.42 7.93
CA PRO A 232 16.97 10.41 6.71
C PRO A 232 15.50 10.04 6.96
N HIS A 233 14.59 10.66 6.20
CA HIS A 233 13.16 10.32 6.18
C HIS A 233 12.83 9.34 5.07
N LEU A 234 12.58 8.08 5.41
CA LEU A 234 12.38 7.01 4.43
C LEU A 234 10.90 6.72 4.17
N LEU A 235 10.04 7.05 5.14
CA LEU A 235 8.58 6.90 5.08
C LEU A 235 8.09 5.64 4.34
N TYR A 236 8.63 4.49 4.73
CA TYR A 236 8.39 3.22 4.01
C TYR A 236 6.92 2.88 3.90
N SER A 237 6.14 3.17 4.94
CA SER A 237 4.73 2.85 4.97
C SER A 237 3.98 3.76 5.92
N ILE A 238 2.76 4.11 5.52
CA ILE A 238 1.78 4.77 6.38
C ILE A 238 0.49 3.98 6.44
N ALA A 239 -0.27 4.13 7.54
CA ALA A 239 -1.62 3.64 7.69
C ALA A 239 -2.46 4.65 8.49
N VAL A 240 -3.78 4.66 8.34
CA VAL A 240 -4.65 5.61 9.04
C VAL A 240 -5.83 4.87 9.67
N HIS A 241 -6.10 5.13 10.94
CA HIS A 241 -7.27 4.61 11.65
C HIS A 241 -7.76 5.60 12.69
N GLY A 242 -9.04 5.96 12.61
CA GLY A 242 -9.65 6.96 13.48
C GLY A 242 -8.91 8.31 13.40
N HIS A 243 -8.39 8.78 14.54
CA HIS A 243 -7.67 10.05 14.64
C HIS A 243 -6.16 9.94 14.44
N TYR A 244 -5.63 8.72 14.31
CA TYR A 244 -4.19 8.45 14.24
C TYR A 244 -3.74 8.09 12.84
N LEU A 245 -2.58 8.61 12.47
CA LEU A 245 -1.77 8.16 11.36
C LEU A 245 -0.55 7.44 11.93
N TYR A 246 -0.28 6.25 11.42
CA TYR A 246 0.87 5.43 11.79
C TYR A 246 1.89 5.53 10.67
N ALA A 247 3.15 5.85 10.98
CA ALA A 247 4.21 5.99 9.99
C ALA A 247 5.47 5.21 10.39
N SER A 248 6.05 4.47 9.45
CA SER A 248 7.40 3.91 9.57
C SER A 248 8.40 4.80 8.82
N ASP A 249 9.10 5.68 9.53
CA ASP A 249 10.05 6.62 8.92
C ASP A 249 11.51 6.13 8.96
N SER A 250 11.92 5.43 10.02
CA SER A 250 13.35 5.23 10.35
C SER A 250 13.78 3.75 10.47
N ASN A 251 12.98 2.81 9.97
CA ASN A 251 13.11 1.34 10.18
C ASN A 251 13.05 0.85 11.64
N SER A 252 13.11 1.73 12.63
CA SER A 252 13.27 1.35 14.05
C SER A 252 12.08 1.73 14.94
N SER A 253 11.04 2.30 14.36
CA SER A 253 9.81 2.65 15.05
C SER A 253 8.61 2.70 14.12
N VAL A 254 7.42 2.58 14.72
CA VAL A 254 6.18 3.09 14.16
C VAL A 254 5.75 4.28 15.00
N GLU A 255 5.69 5.44 14.36
CA GLU A 255 5.36 6.72 14.98
C GLU A 255 3.89 7.06 14.73
N LEU A 256 3.23 7.61 15.76
CA LEU A 256 1.83 8.00 15.69
C LEU A 256 1.72 9.51 15.58
N TYR A 257 0.93 9.97 14.62
CA TYR A 257 0.63 11.38 14.37
C TYR A 257 -0.86 11.62 14.44
N HIS A 258 -1.27 12.86 14.72
CA HIS A 258 -2.68 13.23 14.58
C HIS A 258 -3.00 13.45 13.11
N ALA A 259 -3.74 12.51 12.51
CA ALA A 259 -3.98 12.44 11.07
C ALA A 259 -4.62 13.70 10.48
N ARG A 260 -5.33 14.51 11.29
CA ARG A 260 -6.04 15.70 10.81
C ARG A 260 -5.39 17.04 11.16
N ARG A 261 -4.31 17.04 11.94
CA ARG A 261 -3.57 18.28 12.27
C ARG A 261 -2.69 18.72 11.10
N ASN A 262 -2.53 20.03 10.95
CA ASN A 262 -1.73 20.65 9.89
C ASN A 262 -0.45 21.27 10.47
N GLY A 263 0.63 21.27 9.70
CA GLY A 263 1.91 21.84 10.09
C GLY A 263 2.87 20.80 10.66
N LYS A 264 3.90 21.29 11.37
CA LYS A 264 4.90 20.46 12.01
C LYS A 264 4.31 19.65 13.15
N GLN A 265 4.67 18.38 13.24
CA GLN A 265 4.28 17.50 14.33
C GLN A 265 5.46 16.66 14.79
N SER A 266 5.64 16.61 16.10
CA SER A 266 6.33 15.51 16.77
C SER A 266 5.36 14.33 16.92
N PRO A 267 5.84 13.08 16.98
CA PRO A 267 5.00 11.93 17.27
C PRO A 267 4.22 12.11 18.58
N ALA A 268 2.92 11.80 18.55
CA ALA A 268 2.08 11.71 19.74
C ALA A 268 2.42 10.45 20.57
N ASP A 269 2.90 9.39 19.91
CA ASP A 269 3.42 8.17 20.51
C ASP A 269 4.40 7.49 19.54
N SER A 270 5.21 6.56 20.05
CA SER A 270 6.14 5.77 19.25
C SER A 270 6.22 4.34 19.78
N LEU A 271 6.01 3.38 18.90
CA LEU A 271 6.26 1.97 19.15
C LEU A 271 7.66 1.61 18.64
N ALA A 272 8.55 1.16 19.53
CA ALA A 272 9.88 0.69 19.16
C ALA A 272 9.80 -0.72 18.54
N VAL A 273 10.13 -0.83 17.25
CA VAL A 273 10.10 -2.08 16.48
C VAL A 273 11.17 -2.03 15.40
N SER A 274 11.86 -3.13 15.14
CA SER A 274 12.98 -3.13 14.18
C SER A 274 12.57 -3.64 12.80
N ASN A 275 13.20 -3.09 11.76
CA ASN A 275 13.07 -3.51 10.36
C ASN A 275 11.64 -3.39 9.79
N VAL A 276 10.93 -2.31 10.13
CA VAL A 276 9.56 -2.08 9.67
C VAL A 276 9.51 -1.61 8.21
N SER A 277 9.14 -2.50 7.30
CA SER A 277 8.94 -2.17 5.87
C SER A 277 7.50 -1.81 5.51
N SER A 278 6.52 -2.27 6.29
CA SER A 278 5.10 -2.05 6.04
C SER A 278 4.31 -1.96 7.34
N VAL A 279 3.29 -1.12 7.34
CA VAL A 279 2.34 -0.91 8.43
C VAL A 279 0.94 -1.01 7.83
N ALA A 280 0.08 -1.80 8.46
CA ALA A 280 -1.35 -1.83 8.17
C ALA A 280 -2.10 -1.80 9.50
N VAL A 281 -3.31 -1.23 9.47
CA VAL A 281 -4.17 -1.12 10.64
C VAL A 281 -5.56 -1.60 10.29
N GLY A 282 -6.09 -2.50 11.12
CA GLY A 282 -7.43 -3.07 10.98
C GLY A 282 -8.44 -2.48 11.97
N PRO A 283 -9.67 -3.02 11.98
CA PRO A 283 -10.68 -2.73 12.99
C PRO A 283 -10.30 -3.18 14.41
#